data_AF-A0A8D9GBS2-F1
#
_entry.id   AF-A0A8D9GBS2-F1
#
_cell.length_a   1.000
_cell.length_b   1.000
_cell.length_c   1.000
_cell.angle_alpha   90.00
_cell.angle_beta   90.00
_cell.angle_gamma   90.00
#
_symmetry.space_group_name_H-M   'P 1'
#
loop_
_entity.id
_entity.type
_entity.pdbx_description
1 polymer ?
#
loop_
_entity_poly.entity_id
_entity_poly.type
_entity_poly.pdbx_seq_one_letter_code
_entity_poly.pdbx_strand_id
1 'polypeptide(L)'
;MASLRFILCCVLVNCACATIVSHDGRAITIDGHRRVLLSGSIHYPRSTPEMWPDLIKKGKEGGLDAIETYVFWNVHEPTRRQYDFSGKLDLIRFLKTIQDEGLYGVLRIGPYACAEWNYGLFKLYIYTYIYIYIYIYIINYHNELASCIMIL
;
A
#
# COMPACT_ATOMS: atom_id res chain seq x y z
N MET A 1 -45.18 5.80 -3.70
CA MET A 1 -45.02 5.04 -2.44
C MET A 1 -44.18 3.81 -2.73
N ALA A 2 -42.86 3.87 -2.52
CA ALA A 2 -41.98 2.72 -2.74
C ALA A 2 -42.34 1.62 -1.74
N SER A 3 -42.63 0.41 -2.22
CA SER A 3 -43.10 -0.67 -1.34
C SER A 3 -42.03 -1.08 -0.34
N LEU A 4 -42.44 -1.44 0.88
CA LEU A 4 -41.57 -1.90 1.96
C LEU A 4 -40.69 -3.11 1.56
N ARG A 5 -41.13 -3.90 0.57
CA ARG A 5 -40.34 -4.98 -0.05
C ARG A 5 -39.12 -4.47 -0.84
N PHE A 6 -39.20 -3.28 -1.43
CA PHE A 6 -38.10 -2.69 -2.20
C PHE A 6 -36.98 -2.20 -1.28
N ILE A 7 -37.35 -1.62 -0.13
CA ILE A 7 -36.39 -1.16 0.88
C ILE A 7 -35.71 -2.36 1.56
N LEU A 8 -36.45 -3.45 1.84
CA LEU A 8 -35.90 -4.65 2.47
C LEU A 8 -34.90 -5.40 1.55
N CYS A 9 -35.09 -5.35 0.22
CA CYS A 9 -34.15 -5.93 -0.74
C CYS A 9 -32.81 -5.18 -0.75
N CYS A 10 -32.83 -3.85 -0.66
CA CYS A 10 -31.60 -3.04 -0.62
C CYS A 10 -30.79 -3.22 0.67
N VAL A 11 -31.44 -3.57 1.80
CA VAL A 11 -30.75 -3.72 3.10
C VAL A 11 -30.03 -5.08 3.21
N LEU A 12 -30.46 -6.10 2.47
CA LEU A 12 -29.88 -7.46 2.54
C LEU A 12 -28.67 -7.69 1.63
N VAL A 13 -28.33 -6.75 0.74
CA VAL A 13 -27.18 -6.87 -0.19
C VAL A 13 -26.01 -6.00 0.27
N ASN A 14 -25.74 -5.96 1.58
CA ASN A 14 -24.41 -5.62 2.11
C ASN A 14 -23.71 -6.92 2.50
N CYS A 15 -23.52 -7.80 1.51
CA CYS A 15 -22.56 -8.89 1.66
C CYS A 15 -21.18 -8.26 1.50
N ALA A 16 -20.46 -8.05 2.61
CA ALA A 16 -19.05 -7.70 2.55
C ALA A 16 -18.31 -8.87 1.89
N CYS A 17 -18.10 -8.79 0.57
CA CYS A 17 -17.30 -9.77 -0.15
C CYS A 17 -15.84 -9.50 0.24
N ALA A 18 -15.28 -10.34 1.11
CA ALA A 18 -13.86 -10.30 1.41
C ALA A 18 -13.10 -10.97 0.25
N THR A 19 -12.19 -10.24 -0.39
CA THR A 19 -11.30 -10.82 -1.39
C THR A 19 -10.34 -11.79 -0.71
N ILE A 20 -10.32 -13.03 -1.18
CA ILE A 20 -9.43 -14.05 -0.63
C ILE A 20 -8.10 -14.01 -1.37
N VAL A 21 -7.03 -13.67 -0.66
CA VAL A 21 -5.67 -13.65 -1.18
C VAL A 21 -4.90 -14.83 -0.60
N SER A 22 -4.34 -15.66 -1.46
CA SER A 22 -3.48 -16.77 -1.08
C SER A 22 -2.38 -16.96 -2.13
N HIS A 23 -1.57 -17.99 -2.00
CA HIS A 23 -0.59 -18.38 -2.98
C HIS A 23 -0.39 -19.89 -2.98
N ASP A 24 0.16 -20.41 -4.07
CA ASP A 24 0.68 -21.78 -4.13
C ASP A 24 2.12 -21.78 -4.66
N GLY A 25 2.65 -22.96 -4.99
CA GLY A 25 4.02 -23.10 -5.49
C GLY A 25 4.28 -22.44 -6.86
N ARG A 26 3.27 -21.83 -7.49
CA ARG A 26 3.39 -21.21 -8.82
C ARG A 26 2.97 -19.76 -8.85
N ALA A 27 1.91 -19.36 -8.14
CA ALA A 27 1.35 -18.03 -8.28
C ALA A 27 0.58 -17.56 -7.03
N ILE A 28 0.34 -16.24 -6.99
CA ILE A 28 -0.68 -15.65 -6.12
C ILE A 28 -2.06 -16.04 -6.67
N THR A 29 -2.98 -16.34 -5.76
CA THR A 29 -4.38 -16.58 -6.06
C THR A 29 -5.24 -15.47 -5.46
N ILE A 30 -6.12 -14.89 -6.27
CA ILE A 30 -7.12 -13.90 -5.86
C ILE A 30 -8.49 -14.52 -6.14
N ASP A 31 -9.30 -14.66 -5.10
CA ASP A 31 -10.60 -15.34 -5.13
C ASP A 31 -10.51 -16.75 -5.72
N GLY A 32 -9.45 -17.48 -5.35
CA GLY A 32 -9.18 -18.84 -5.83
C GLY A 32 -8.61 -18.93 -7.24
N HIS A 33 -8.46 -17.82 -7.97
CA HIS A 33 -7.90 -17.80 -9.32
C HIS A 33 -6.43 -17.40 -9.30
N ARG A 34 -5.55 -18.23 -9.89
CA ARG A 34 -4.14 -17.86 -10.11
C ARG A 34 -4.03 -16.64 -11.02
N ARG A 35 -3.21 -15.67 -10.63
CA ARG A 35 -2.95 -14.44 -11.39
C ARG A 35 -1.46 -14.22 -11.56
N VAL A 36 -1.07 -13.69 -12.72
CA VAL A 36 0.21 -13.01 -12.90
C VAL A 36 -0.14 -11.53 -12.83
N LEU A 37 0.39 -10.82 -11.83
CA LEU A 37 0.11 -9.41 -11.62
C LEU A 37 1.21 -8.56 -12.24
N LEU A 38 0.83 -7.70 -13.18
CA LEU A 38 1.72 -6.65 -13.69
C LEU A 38 1.63 -5.44 -12.77
N SER A 39 2.70 -5.16 -12.04
CA SER A 39 2.76 -4.04 -11.10
C SER A 39 3.74 -2.97 -11.52
N GLY A 40 3.39 -1.70 -11.26
CA GLY A 40 4.26 -0.54 -11.46
C GLY A 40 4.33 0.32 -10.20
N SER A 41 5.51 0.84 -9.89
CA SER A 41 5.72 1.62 -8.66
C SER A 41 5.33 3.09 -8.83
N ILE A 42 4.46 3.59 -7.95
CA ILE A 42 4.14 5.02 -7.82
C ILE A 42 4.27 5.40 -6.34
N HIS A 43 5.25 6.25 -6.02
CA HIS A 43 5.49 6.71 -4.65
C HIS A 43 4.70 7.99 -4.37
N TYR A 44 3.63 7.90 -3.58
CA TYR A 44 2.71 9.01 -3.30
C TYR A 44 3.40 10.32 -2.86
N PRO A 45 4.48 10.34 -2.05
CA PRO A 45 5.11 11.60 -1.63
C PRO A 45 5.96 12.28 -2.72
N ARG A 46 6.18 11.61 -3.85
CA ARG A 46 6.94 12.12 -5.02
C ARG A 46 6.08 12.85 -6.04
N SER A 47 4.77 12.87 -5.85
CA SER A 47 3.81 13.63 -6.66
C SER A 47 2.79 14.30 -5.73
N THR A 48 1.91 15.15 -6.30
CA THR A 48 0.87 15.81 -5.50
C THR A 48 -0.44 15.01 -5.54
N PRO A 49 -1.34 15.18 -4.55
CA PRO A 49 -2.64 14.53 -4.52
C PRO A 49 -3.49 14.73 -5.78
N GLU A 50 -3.30 15.85 -6.47
CA GLU A 50 -3.99 16.21 -7.71
C GLU A 50 -3.45 15.41 -8.92
N MET A 51 -2.18 14.98 -8.86
CA MET A 51 -1.55 14.18 -9.91
C MET A 51 -1.87 12.69 -9.80
N TRP A 52 -2.19 12.18 -8.60
CA TRP A 52 -2.36 10.74 -8.39
C TRP A 52 -3.39 10.08 -9.31
N PRO A 53 -4.61 10.63 -9.50
CA PRO A 53 -5.60 10.00 -10.38
C PRO A 53 -5.08 9.82 -11.81
N ASP A 54 -4.44 10.86 -12.37
CA ASP A 54 -3.90 10.81 -13.73
C ASP A 54 -2.73 9.81 -13.86
N LEU A 55 -1.82 9.78 -12.88
CA LEU A 55 -0.70 8.83 -12.87
C LEU A 55 -1.18 7.38 -12.77
N ILE A 56 -2.12 7.10 -11.87
CA ILE A 56 -2.68 5.76 -11.64
C ILE A 56 -3.47 5.31 -12.88
N LYS A 57 -4.30 6.20 -13.45
CA LYS A 57 -5.05 5.92 -14.67
C LYS A 57 -4.14 5.61 -15.86
N LYS A 58 -3.06 6.36 -16.05
CA LYS A 58 -2.05 6.05 -17.08
C LYS A 58 -1.38 4.69 -16.85
N GLY A 59 -1.13 4.32 -15.60
CA GLY A 59 -0.66 3.00 -15.23
C GLY A 59 -1.63 1.90 -15.67
N LYS A 60 -2.93 2.06 -15.37
CA LYS A 60 -4.00 1.16 -15.81
C LYS A 60 -4.09 1.06 -17.34
N GLU A 61 -4.08 2.20 -18.04
CA GLU A 61 -4.09 2.25 -19.51
C GLU A 61 -2.84 1.61 -20.12
N GLY A 62 -1.72 1.63 -19.40
CA GLY A 62 -0.48 0.92 -19.73
C GLY A 62 -0.51 -0.58 -19.45
N GLY A 63 -1.63 -1.12 -18.93
CA GLY A 63 -1.82 -2.54 -18.69
C GLY A 63 -1.34 -3.03 -17.32
N LEU A 64 -1.17 -2.15 -16.34
CA LEU A 64 -0.92 -2.57 -14.96
C LEU A 64 -2.18 -3.16 -14.32
N ASP A 65 -2.01 -4.23 -13.55
CA ASP A 65 -3.02 -4.79 -12.65
C ASP A 65 -2.93 -4.20 -11.24
N ALA A 66 -1.75 -3.66 -10.87
CA ALA A 66 -1.47 -3.21 -9.52
C ALA A 66 -0.52 -2.00 -9.46
N ILE A 67 -0.73 -1.13 -8.49
CA ILE A 67 0.22 -0.07 -8.14
C ILE A 67 0.99 -0.45 -6.88
N GLU A 68 2.31 -0.38 -6.95
CA GLU A 68 3.20 -0.63 -5.83
C GLU A 68 3.68 0.69 -5.19
N THR A 69 3.74 0.73 -3.85
CA THR A 69 4.30 1.88 -3.14
C THR A 69 4.98 1.49 -1.83
N TYR A 70 6.05 2.21 -1.48
CA TYR A 70 6.62 2.13 -0.13
C TYR A 70 5.82 2.98 0.85
N VAL A 71 5.84 2.63 2.14
CA VAL A 71 5.38 3.53 3.21
C VAL A 71 6.55 4.34 3.75
N PHE A 72 6.51 5.66 3.59
CA PHE A 72 7.63 6.55 3.92
C PHE A 72 7.63 6.95 5.41
N TRP A 73 8.09 6.06 6.29
CA TRP A 73 7.92 6.23 7.74
C TRP A 73 8.56 7.52 8.29
N ASN A 74 9.76 7.92 7.83
CA ASN A 74 10.41 9.13 8.33
C ASN A 74 9.59 10.42 8.15
N VAL A 75 8.80 10.53 7.09
CA VAL A 75 7.93 11.69 6.86
C VAL A 75 6.56 11.53 7.51
N HIS A 76 6.10 10.29 7.70
CA HIS A 76 4.88 10.03 8.47
C HIS A 76 5.07 10.21 9.97
N GLU A 77 6.28 10.11 10.50
CA GLU A 77 6.58 10.33 11.92
C GLU A 77 7.87 11.17 12.10
N PRO A 78 7.85 12.46 11.72
CA PRO A 78 9.03 13.32 11.74
C PRO A 78 9.56 13.53 13.15
N THR A 79 8.66 13.63 14.13
CA THR A 79 8.96 13.65 15.57
C THR A 79 8.36 12.40 16.20
N ARG A 80 9.06 11.81 17.17
CA ARG A 80 8.61 10.59 17.87
C ARG A 80 7.15 10.72 18.35
N ARG A 81 6.30 9.80 17.89
CA ARG A 81 4.86 9.72 18.17
C ARG A 81 4.01 10.90 17.67
N GLN A 82 4.52 11.71 16.74
CA GLN A 82 3.74 12.72 16.03
C GLN A 82 3.59 12.29 14.58
N TYR A 83 2.35 12.04 14.15
CA TYR A 83 2.07 11.46 12.85
C TYR A 83 1.50 12.48 11.86
N ASP A 84 1.94 12.42 10.61
CA ASP A 84 1.41 13.22 9.50
C ASP A 84 0.93 12.30 8.36
N PHE A 85 -0.37 12.42 8.06
CA PHE A 85 -1.04 11.75 6.94
C PHE A 85 -1.83 12.77 6.11
N SER A 86 -1.38 14.02 6.07
CA SER A 86 -2.03 15.11 5.35
C SER A 86 -1.38 15.40 4.00
N GLY A 87 -2.13 16.07 3.11
CA GLY A 87 -1.61 16.49 1.80
C GLY A 87 -1.02 15.33 1.00
N LYS A 88 0.23 15.48 0.55
CA LYS A 88 0.93 14.44 -0.22
C LYS A 88 1.36 13.22 0.61
N LEU A 89 1.17 13.25 1.93
CA LEU A 89 1.39 12.12 2.83
C LEU A 89 0.08 11.40 3.16
N ASP A 90 -1.05 11.74 2.52
CA ASP A 90 -2.30 11.03 2.70
C ASP A 90 -2.28 9.67 1.99
N LEU A 91 -1.69 8.68 2.65
CA LEU A 91 -1.59 7.30 2.18
C LEU A 91 -2.98 6.68 1.93
N ILE A 92 -3.96 7.00 2.77
CA ILE A 92 -5.31 6.43 2.66
C ILE A 92 -6.00 6.96 1.40
N ARG A 93 -5.91 8.26 1.13
CA ARG A 93 -6.45 8.84 -0.11
C ARG A 93 -5.77 8.28 -1.34
N PHE A 94 -4.45 8.10 -1.31
CA PHE A 94 -3.72 7.47 -2.42
C PHE A 94 -4.21 6.05 -2.69
N LEU A 95 -4.33 5.23 -1.64
CA LEU A 95 -4.84 3.86 -1.75
C LEU A 95 -6.29 3.78 -2.24
N LYS A 96 -7.15 4.69 -1.78
CA LYS A 96 -8.52 4.82 -2.32
C LYS A 96 -8.52 5.16 -3.80
N THR A 97 -7.59 6.02 -4.25
CA THR A 97 -7.50 6.38 -5.67
C THR A 97 -7.10 5.17 -6.52
N ILE A 98 -6.24 4.29 -6.01
CA ILE A 98 -5.90 3.01 -6.65
C ILE A 98 -7.15 2.11 -6.75
N GLN A 99 -7.90 1.98 -5.65
CA GLN A 99 -9.13 1.20 -5.57
C GLN A 99 -10.22 1.74 -6.51
N ASP A 100 -10.39 3.07 -6.60
CA ASP A 100 -11.37 3.73 -7.46
C ASP A 100 -11.08 3.47 -8.95
N GLU A 101 -9.81 3.30 -9.31
CA GLU A 101 -9.40 2.87 -10.65
C GLU A 101 -9.47 1.34 -10.83
N GLY A 102 -9.87 0.57 -9.83
CA GLY A 102 -10.02 -0.88 -9.90
C GLY A 102 -8.69 -1.62 -10.05
N LEU A 103 -7.59 -1.03 -9.59
CA LEU A 103 -6.28 -1.66 -9.53
C LEU A 103 -6.02 -2.22 -8.13
N TYR A 104 -5.13 -3.20 -8.02
CA TYR A 104 -4.65 -3.69 -6.73
C TYR A 104 -3.57 -2.78 -6.12
N GLY A 105 -3.46 -2.76 -4.79
CA GLY A 105 -2.40 -2.08 -4.07
C GLY A 105 -1.32 -3.05 -3.55
N VAL A 106 -0.04 -2.78 -3.84
CA VAL A 106 1.08 -3.52 -3.23
C VAL A 106 1.81 -2.58 -2.27
N LEU A 107 1.76 -2.88 -0.97
CA LEU A 107 2.34 -2.04 0.08
C LEU A 107 3.66 -2.61 0.59
N ARG A 108 4.71 -1.82 0.42
CA ARG A 108 6.05 -2.11 0.92
C ARG A 108 6.30 -1.28 2.16
N ILE A 109 5.84 -1.80 3.31
CA ILE A 109 5.74 -1.03 4.55
C ILE A 109 7.11 -0.66 5.14
N GLY A 110 8.17 -1.42 4.83
CA GLY A 110 9.49 -1.20 5.43
C GLY A 110 9.60 -1.80 6.84
N PRO A 111 10.61 -1.39 7.64
CA PRO A 111 10.82 0.02 7.98
C PRO A 111 11.93 0.73 7.20
N TYR A 112 12.77 -0.02 6.51
CA TYR A 112 13.77 0.51 5.59
C TYR A 112 13.29 0.30 4.15
N ALA A 113 13.38 1.35 3.35
CA ALA A 113 13.44 1.21 1.91
C ALA A 113 14.54 2.12 1.44
N CYS A 114 15.52 1.59 0.68
CA CYS A 114 16.53 2.44 0.05
C CYS A 114 15.81 3.59 -0.66
N ALA A 115 14.97 3.20 -1.62
CA ALA A 115 14.03 4.05 -2.35
C ALA A 115 14.65 5.37 -2.83
N GLU A 116 15.99 5.48 -2.89
CA GLU A 116 16.75 6.71 -3.12
C GLU A 116 16.16 7.89 -2.32
N TRP A 117 15.78 7.61 -1.06
CA TRP A 117 15.15 8.56 -0.16
C TRP A 117 16.07 8.89 1.02
N ASN A 118 15.92 10.08 1.58
CA ASN A 118 16.72 10.53 2.71
C ASN A 118 16.75 9.47 3.83
N TYR A 119 17.96 9.00 4.14
CA TYR A 119 18.26 7.97 5.14
C TYR A 119 17.52 6.62 4.92
N GLY A 120 17.09 6.31 3.69
CA GLY A 120 16.38 5.07 3.39
C GLY A 120 15.11 4.87 4.22
N LEU A 121 14.38 5.96 4.48
CA LEU A 121 13.18 6.03 5.32
C LEU A 121 13.42 5.97 6.84
N PHE A 122 14.67 5.85 7.31
CA PHE A 122 14.96 5.90 8.74
C PHE A 122 14.71 7.29 9.34
N LYS A 123 14.29 7.29 10.59
CA LYS A 123 14.05 8.51 11.37
C LYS A 123 15.35 8.98 12.01
N LEU A 124 15.62 10.28 11.96
CA LEU A 124 16.87 10.85 12.47
C LEU A 124 17.12 10.56 13.96
N TYR A 125 16.07 10.57 14.80
CA TYR A 125 16.20 10.30 16.24
C TYR A 125 16.43 8.82 16.59
N ILE A 126 16.28 7.89 15.64
CA ILE A 126 16.61 6.48 15.83
C ILE A 126 18.13 6.29 15.88
N TYR A 127 18.91 7.15 15.22
CA TYR A 127 20.37 7.05 15.21
C TYR A 127 21.03 7.37 16.55
N THR A 128 20.38 8.12 17.45
CA THR A 128 20.93 8.44 18.78
C THR A 128 21.11 7.20 19.67
N TYR A 129 20.46 6.07 19.35
CA TYR A 129 20.52 4.83 20.13
C TYR A 129 21.19 3.66 19.39
N ILE A 130 21.53 3.80 18.10
CA ILE A 130 21.71 2.65 17.20
C ILE A 130 22.89 2.83 16.23
N TYR A 131 24.08 3.17 16.72
CA TYR A 131 25.30 2.92 15.93
C TYR A 131 25.87 1.50 16.13
N ILE A 132 25.42 0.76 17.16
CA ILE A 132 25.96 -0.57 17.51
C ILE A 132 25.04 -1.74 17.07
N TYR A 133 23.73 -1.52 16.87
CA TYR A 133 22.76 -2.63 16.65
C TYR A 133 22.27 -2.83 15.21
N ILE A 134 22.44 -1.86 14.29
CA ILE A 134 21.90 -1.96 12.91
C ILE A 134 22.65 -2.99 12.06
N TYR A 135 23.96 -3.20 12.26
CA TYR A 135 24.72 -4.18 11.47
C TYR A 135 24.43 -5.65 11.84
N ILE A 136 23.98 -5.92 13.08
CA ILE A 136 23.79 -7.28 13.59
C ILE A 136 22.36 -7.80 13.28
N TYR A 137 21.36 -6.92 13.19
CA TYR A 137 19.97 -7.32 12.93
C TYR A 137 19.66 -7.58 11.44
N ILE A 138 20.32 -6.87 10.51
CA ILE A 138 20.12 -7.04 9.06
C ILE A 138 20.53 -8.46 8.60
N ILE A 139 21.50 -9.11 9.27
CA ILE A 139 21.94 -10.47 8.93
C ILE A 139 20.96 -11.54 9.44
N ASN A 140 20.21 -11.27 10.53
CA ASN A 140 19.29 -12.24 11.13
C ASN A 140 17.83 -12.13 10.63
N TYR A 141 17.46 -11.01 9.99
CA TYR A 141 16.10 -10.78 9.47
C TYR A 141 15.88 -11.28 8.03
N HIS A 142 16.61 -12.31 7.62
CA HIS A 142 16.57 -12.83 6.25
C HIS A 142 15.30 -13.62 5.89
N ASN A 143 14.37 -13.84 6.84
CA ASN A 143 13.20 -14.70 6.66
C ASN A 143 11.82 -14.01 6.78
N GLU A 144 11.73 -12.71 7.11
CA GLU A 144 10.44 -12.04 7.31
C GLU A 144 10.41 -10.60 6.76
N LEU A 145 10.88 -10.40 5.52
CA LEU A 145 10.56 -9.17 4.78
C LEU A 145 9.09 -9.23 4.35
N ALA A 146 8.19 -8.89 5.27
CA ALA A 146 6.75 -8.85 5.02
C ALA A 146 6.40 -7.67 4.07
N SER A 147 6.51 -7.92 2.77
CA SER A 147 5.72 -7.18 1.78
C SER A 147 4.27 -7.62 1.97
N CYS A 148 3.44 -6.77 2.55
CA CYS A 148 2.00 -7.04 2.61
C CYS A 148 1.38 -6.63 1.28
N ILE A 149 0.94 -7.61 0.49
CA ILE A 149 0.02 -7.33 -0.61
C ILE A 149 -1.32 -6.97 0.01
N MET A 150 -1.70 -5.70 -0.06
CA MET A 150 -2.99 -5.24 0.42
C MET A 150 -3.92 -5.12 -0.78
N ILE A 151 -4.64 -6.20 -1.04
CA ILE A 151 -5.64 -6.24 -2.10
C ILE A 151 -6.88 -5.51 -1.57
N LEU A 152 -6.98 -4.22 -1.90
CA LEU A 152 -8.16 -3.37 -1.68
C LEU A 152 -9.21 -3.58 -2.78
#